data_AF-A0A966ACB2-F1
#
_entry.id   AF-A0A966ACB2-F1
#
_cell.length_a   1.000
_cell.length_b   1.000
_cell.length_c   1.000
_cell.angle_alpha   90.00
_cell.angle_beta   90.00
_cell.angle_gamma   90.00
#
_symmetry.space_group_name_H-M   'P 1'
#
loop_
_entity.id
_entity.type
_entity.pdbx_description
1 polymer ?
#
loop_
_entity_poly.entity_id
_entity_poly.type
_entity_poly.pdbx_seq_one_letter_code
_entity_poly.pdbx_strand_id
1 'polypeptide(L)'
;MLSKSFGRSFWLFVAVAAATAGICYAVLGPDAFASVVERNGDLMADLLPRVAAAQVVAGFVWVLLPRDRMSQFMKNNRGKRGLVLATLAGSVTPGGPASAFPLLAILAGTGADRGILVAYITSWALLGIQRIIVWDIPLMGIDFSMLRLLIGLPLPIIAGMVARRLPFSVTLEISPPPEGGPR
;
A
#
# COMPACT_ATOMS: atom_id res chain seq x y z
N MET A 1 9.71 12.14 -18.65
CA MET A 1 9.01 11.50 -17.51
C MET A 1 9.83 10.37 -16.88
N LEU A 2 10.54 9.52 -17.64
CA LEU A 2 11.44 8.49 -17.11
C LEU A 2 12.62 9.02 -16.27
N SER A 3 13.29 10.11 -16.68
CA SER A 3 14.42 10.66 -15.90
C SER A 3 14.02 11.21 -14.53
N LYS A 4 12.75 11.56 -14.30
CA LYS A 4 12.22 11.96 -12.99
C LYS A 4 11.95 10.77 -12.06
N SER A 5 11.88 9.54 -12.60
CA SER A 5 11.69 8.33 -11.77
C SER A 5 12.98 7.86 -11.11
N PHE A 6 14.14 8.27 -11.64
CA PHE A 6 15.47 7.91 -11.13
C PHE A 6 15.98 8.95 -10.14
N GLY A 7 15.28 9.09 -9.01
CA GLY A 7 15.72 9.95 -7.91
C GLY A 7 16.99 9.46 -7.22
N ARG A 8 17.51 10.23 -6.26
CA ARG A 8 18.73 9.88 -5.51
C ARG A 8 18.65 8.52 -4.83
N SER A 9 17.47 8.13 -4.35
CA SER A 9 17.23 6.81 -3.76
C SER A 9 17.40 5.67 -4.76
N PHE A 10 17.00 5.86 -6.03
CA PHE A 10 17.18 4.84 -7.07
C PHE A 10 18.66 4.54 -7.31
N TRP A 11 19.48 5.58 -7.46
CA TRP A 11 20.91 5.42 -7.67
C TRP A 11 21.61 4.79 -6.47
N LEU A 12 21.15 5.08 -5.25
CA LEU A 12 21.62 4.40 -4.05
C LEU A 12 21.32 2.90 -4.09
N PHE A 13 20.10 2.51 -4.48
CA PHE A 13 19.76 1.09 -4.65
C PHE A 13 20.62 0.41 -5.73
N VAL A 14 20.86 1.08 -6.87
CA VAL A 14 21.74 0.57 -7.92
C VAL A 14 23.17 0.38 -7.42
N ALA A 15 23.70 1.34 -6.67
CA ALA A 15 25.06 1.24 -6.12
C ALA A 15 25.19 0.08 -5.13
N VAL A 16 24.20 -0.10 -4.23
CA VAL A 16 24.17 -1.23 -3.30
C VAL A 16 24.07 -2.54 -4.06
N ALA A 17 23.21 -2.63 -5.07
CA ALA A 17 23.05 -3.83 -5.89
C ALA A 17 24.33 -4.20 -6.65
N ALA A 18 25.02 -3.20 -7.24
CA ALA A 18 26.29 -3.43 -7.93
C ALA A 18 27.39 -3.87 -6.96
N ALA A 19 27.45 -3.28 -5.76
CA ALA A 19 28.39 -3.67 -4.72
C ALA A 19 28.17 -5.11 -4.26
N THR A 20 26.92 -5.50 -3.95
CA THR A 20 26.60 -6.86 -3.53
C THR A 20 26.80 -7.87 -4.65
N ALA A 21 26.50 -7.51 -5.90
CA ALA A 21 26.81 -8.32 -7.07
C ALA A 21 28.33 -8.56 -7.22
N GLY A 22 29.15 -7.52 -7.08
CA GLY A 22 30.60 -7.62 -7.12
C GLY A 22 31.18 -8.48 -5.99
N ILE A 23 30.64 -8.34 -4.77
CA ILE A 23 31.02 -9.18 -3.63
C ILE A 23 30.65 -10.64 -3.89
N CYS A 24 29.45 -10.90 -4.40
CA CYS A 24 28.98 -12.25 -4.74
C CYS A 24 29.93 -12.90 -5.76
N TYR A 25 30.27 -12.18 -6.83
CA TYR A 25 31.20 -12.66 -7.85
C TYR A 25 32.60 -12.94 -7.29
N ALA A 26 33.12 -12.06 -6.42
CA ALA A 26 34.47 -12.20 -5.85
C ALA A 26 34.57 -13.33 -4.82
N VAL A 27 33.52 -13.58 -4.04
CA VAL A 27 33.53 -14.57 -2.93
C VAL A 27 33.06 -15.95 -3.38
N LEU A 28 32.01 -16.01 -4.20
CA LEU A 28 31.33 -17.27 -4.59
C LEU A 28 31.63 -17.69 -6.03
N GLY A 29 32.30 -16.83 -6.81
CA GLY A 29 32.71 -17.12 -8.17
C GLY A 29 31.63 -16.90 -9.24
N PRO A 30 32.01 -17.07 -10.51
CA PRO A 30 31.16 -16.77 -11.66
C PRO A 30 29.95 -17.69 -11.79
N ASP A 31 30.07 -18.97 -11.44
CA ASP A 31 28.98 -19.94 -11.58
C ASP A 31 27.83 -19.66 -10.60
N ALA A 32 28.17 -19.34 -9.34
CA ALA A 32 27.20 -18.92 -8.34
C ALA A 32 26.50 -17.62 -8.75
N PHE A 33 27.26 -16.64 -9.26
CA PHE A 33 26.71 -15.40 -9.78
C PHE A 33 25.73 -15.63 -10.94
N ALA A 34 26.11 -16.43 -11.94
CA ALA A 34 25.26 -16.76 -13.08
C ALA A 34 23.95 -17.43 -12.64
N SER A 35 24.02 -18.40 -11.72
CA SER A 35 22.83 -19.11 -11.20
C SER A 35 21.84 -18.17 -10.48
N VAL A 36 22.34 -17.15 -9.79
CA VAL A 36 21.51 -16.14 -9.12
C VAL A 36 20.88 -15.22 -10.16
N VAL A 37 21.63 -14.80 -11.18
CA VAL A 37 21.10 -13.96 -12.26
C VAL A 37 19.99 -14.68 -13.03
N GLU A 38 20.19 -15.96 -13.37
CA GLU A 38 19.17 -16.78 -14.05
C GLU A 38 17.91 -16.93 -13.20
N ARG A 39 18.03 -17.37 -11.94
CA ARG A 39 16.87 -17.50 -11.03
C ARG A 39 16.12 -16.19 -10.83
N ASN A 40 16.82 -15.08 -10.68
CA ASN A 40 16.16 -13.78 -10.56
C ASN A 40 15.52 -13.35 -11.88
N GLY A 41 16.14 -13.67 -13.02
CA GLY A 41 15.57 -13.45 -14.36
C GLY A 41 14.25 -14.18 -14.54
N ASP A 42 14.19 -15.46 -14.18
CA ASP A 42 12.97 -16.28 -14.25
C ASP A 42 11.88 -15.73 -13.33
N LEU A 43 12.22 -15.42 -12.07
CA LEU A 43 11.29 -14.78 -11.14
C LEU A 43 10.76 -13.45 -11.66
N MET A 44 11.61 -12.62 -12.28
CA MET A 44 11.16 -11.38 -12.89
C MET A 44 10.21 -11.66 -14.05
N ALA A 45 10.54 -12.60 -14.95
CA ALA A 45 9.71 -12.95 -16.09
C ALA A 45 8.32 -13.44 -15.66
N ASP A 46 8.23 -14.22 -14.59
CA ASP A 46 6.97 -14.72 -14.05
C ASP A 46 6.15 -13.64 -13.34
N LEU A 47 6.80 -12.76 -12.58
CA LEU A 47 6.12 -11.76 -11.77
C LEU A 47 5.72 -10.51 -12.57
N LEU A 48 6.54 -10.05 -13.51
CA LEU A 48 6.31 -8.81 -14.27
C LEU A 48 4.91 -8.72 -14.91
N PRO A 49 4.43 -9.74 -15.68
CA PRO A 49 3.11 -9.67 -16.30
C PRO A 49 1.99 -9.66 -15.26
N ARG A 50 2.16 -10.40 -14.15
CA ARG A 50 1.20 -10.43 -13.03
C ARG A 50 1.09 -9.08 -12.34
N VAL A 51 2.23 -8.42 -12.08
CA VAL A 51 2.28 -7.09 -11.50
C VAL A 51 1.67 -6.06 -12.46
N ALA A 52 2.01 -6.10 -13.74
CA ALA A 52 1.47 -5.19 -14.74
C ALA A 52 -0.06 -5.28 -14.81
N ALA A 53 -0.61 -6.49 -14.90
CA ALA A 53 -2.06 -6.71 -14.88
C ALA A 53 -2.71 -6.17 -13.58
N ALA A 54 -2.11 -6.45 -12.42
CA ALA A 54 -2.59 -5.96 -11.14
C ALA A 54 -2.59 -4.42 -11.05
N GLN A 55 -1.58 -3.74 -11.60
CA GLN A 55 -1.52 -2.28 -11.64
C GLN A 55 -2.59 -1.67 -12.55
N VAL A 56 -2.87 -2.30 -13.70
CA VAL A 56 -3.94 -1.86 -14.61
C VAL A 56 -5.31 -1.97 -13.93
N VAL A 57 -5.61 -3.12 -13.33
CA VAL A 57 -6.86 -3.32 -12.57
C VAL A 57 -6.96 -2.31 -11.43
N ALA A 58 -5.88 -2.10 -10.67
CA ALA A 58 -5.86 -1.11 -9.60
C ALA A 58 -6.17 0.30 -10.12
N GLY A 59 -5.59 0.70 -11.26
CA GLY A 59 -5.86 1.98 -11.92
C GLY A 59 -7.33 2.17 -12.28
N PHE A 60 -7.97 1.16 -12.89
CA PHE A 60 -9.39 1.22 -13.22
C PHE A 60 -10.29 1.25 -11.98
N VAL A 61 -10.00 0.44 -10.96
CA VAL A 61 -10.73 0.49 -9.68
C VAL A 61 -10.65 1.89 -9.07
N TRP A 62 -9.49 2.56 -9.17
CA TRP A 62 -9.32 3.93 -8.68
C TRP A 62 -10.14 4.99 -9.41
N VAL A 63 -10.40 4.80 -10.71
CA VAL A 63 -11.25 5.67 -11.52
C VAL A 63 -12.73 5.42 -11.21
N LEU A 64 -13.10 4.16 -10.98
CA LEU A 64 -14.47 3.76 -10.66
C LEU A 64 -14.88 4.06 -9.22
N LEU A 65 -13.92 4.26 -8.32
CA LEU A 65 -14.19 4.51 -6.90
C LEU A 65 -14.78 5.92 -6.70
N PRO A 66 -16.02 6.06 -6.21
CA PRO A 66 -16.63 7.37 -5.98
C PRO A 66 -16.06 7.99 -4.69
N ARG A 67 -14.90 8.63 -4.80
CA ARG A 67 -14.12 9.17 -3.67
C ARG A 67 -14.94 10.08 -2.76
N ASP A 68 -15.81 10.91 -3.35
CA ASP A 68 -16.68 11.84 -2.60
C ASP A 68 -17.79 11.12 -1.83
N ARG A 69 -18.38 10.06 -2.42
CA ARG A 69 -19.39 9.24 -1.73
C ARG A 69 -18.77 8.52 -0.56
N MET A 70 -17.57 7.95 -0.75
CA MET A 70 -16.83 7.24 0.29
C MET A 70 -16.47 8.17 1.45
N SER A 71 -16.01 9.38 1.14
CA SER A 71 -15.61 10.36 2.14
C SER A 71 -16.80 10.90 2.94
N GLN A 72 -17.92 11.22 2.29
CA GLN A 72 -19.16 11.62 2.96
C GLN A 72 -19.75 10.48 3.80
N PHE A 73 -19.73 9.25 3.27
CA PHE A 73 -20.24 8.08 3.98
C PHE A 73 -19.43 7.78 5.25
N MET A 74 -18.11 7.91 5.20
CA MET A 74 -17.24 7.74 6.37
C MET A 74 -17.41 8.89 7.39
N LYS A 75 -17.60 10.14 6.94
CA LYS A 75 -17.90 11.29 7.81
C LYS A 75 -19.18 11.09 8.65
N ASN A 76 -20.21 10.49 8.05
CA ASN A 76 -21.51 10.29 8.69
C ASN A 76 -21.51 9.15 9.73
N ASN A 77 -20.48 8.30 9.74
CA ASN A 77 -20.40 7.13 10.60
C ASN A 77 -19.35 7.30 11.73
N ARG A 78 -19.58 8.22 12.69
CA ARG A 78 -18.59 8.56 13.75
C ARG A 78 -18.37 7.52 14.87
N GLY A 79 -19.02 6.36 14.81
CA GLY A 79 -19.00 5.34 15.86
C GLY A 79 -18.12 4.12 15.60
N LYS A 80 -18.41 3.00 16.29
CA LYS A 80 -17.80 1.69 16.02
C LYS A 80 -18.06 1.22 14.58
N ARG A 81 -19.24 1.54 14.03
CA ARG A 81 -19.60 1.31 12.61
C ARG A 81 -18.59 1.96 11.66
N GLY A 82 -18.15 3.19 11.95
CA GLY A 82 -17.12 3.87 11.15
C GLY A 82 -15.78 3.14 11.12
N LEU A 83 -15.38 2.50 12.22
CA LEU A 83 -14.14 1.72 12.28
C LEU A 83 -14.22 0.47 11.41
N VAL A 84 -15.34 -0.23 11.45
CA VAL A 84 -15.56 -1.42 10.61
C VAL A 84 -15.57 -1.02 9.12
N LEU A 85 -16.29 0.05 8.78
CA LEU A 85 -16.33 0.56 7.41
C LEU A 85 -14.97 1.06 6.92
N ALA A 86 -14.21 1.75 7.76
CA ALA A 86 -12.84 2.16 7.46
C ALA A 86 -11.92 0.95 7.23
N THR A 87 -12.10 -0.10 8.05
CA THR A 87 -11.35 -1.34 7.91
C THR A 87 -11.65 -2.01 6.57
N LEU A 88 -12.94 -2.16 6.21
CA LEU A 88 -13.33 -2.72 4.92
C LEU A 88 -12.83 -1.87 3.74
N ALA A 89 -12.94 -0.55 3.85
CA ALA A 89 -12.42 0.39 2.85
C ALA A 89 -10.91 0.21 2.64
N GLY A 90 -10.12 0.13 3.73
CA GLY A 90 -8.69 -0.08 3.65
C GLY A 90 -8.32 -1.42 3.03
N SER A 91 -9.03 -2.52 3.36
CA SER A 91 -8.73 -3.85 2.84
C SER A 91 -8.99 -3.98 1.34
N VAL A 92 -9.99 -3.26 0.81
CA VAL A 92 -10.31 -3.28 -0.62
C VAL A 92 -9.55 -2.23 -1.43
N THR A 93 -8.90 -1.26 -0.78
CA THR A 93 -8.15 -0.21 -1.48
C THR A 93 -6.93 -0.81 -2.17
N PRO A 94 -6.84 -0.80 -3.51
CA PRO A 94 -5.73 -1.39 -4.22
C PRO A 94 -4.55 -0.42 -4.33
N GLY A 95 -3.36 -0.97 -4.55
CA GLY A 95 -2.15 -0.21 -4.87
C GLY A 95 -1.27 0.14 -3.66
N GLY A 96 -0.20 0.87 -3.95
CA GLY A 96 0.83 1.26 -2.98
C GLY A 96 0.50 2.52 -2.18
N PRO A 97 1.45 3.04 -1.38
CA PRO A 97 1.28 4.29 -0.62
C PRO A 97 0.79 5.47 -1.48
N ALA A 98 1.25 5.55 -2.73
CA ALA A 98 0.85 6.59 -3.68
C ALA A 98 -0.66 6.61 -3.98
N SER A 99 -1.36 5.51 -3.71
CA SER A 99 -2.80 5.36 -3.90
C SER A 99 -3.57 5.58 -2.60
N ALA A 100 -3.13 4.95 -1.50
CA ALA A 100 -3.85 4.97 -0.24
C ALA A 100 -3.77 6.32 0.51
N PHE A 101 -2.62 7.01 0.45
CA PHE A 101 -2.40 8.26 1.19
C PHE A 101 -3.21 9.44 0.63
N PRO A 102 -3.36 9.63 -0.70
CA PRO A 102 -4.28 10.63 -1.21
C PRO A 102 -5.73 10.43 -0.75
N LEU A 103 -6.22 9.19 -0.69
CA LEU A 103 -7.56 8.92 -0.18
C LEU A 103 -7.65 9.20 1.33
N LEU A 104 -6.63 8.83 2.09
CA LEU A 104 -6.52 9.19 3.50
C LEU A 104 -6.54 10.72 3.71
N ALA A 105 -5.83 11.48 2.88
CA ALA A 105 -5.82 12.94 2.93
C ALA A 105 -7.20 13.55 2.61
N ILE A 106 -7.91 13.01 1.60
CA ILE A 106 -9.30 13.41 1.31
C ILE A 106 -10.20 13.13 2.51
N LEU A 107 -10.11 11.93 3.11
CA LEU A 107 -10.89 11.57 4.30
C LEU A 107 -10.61 12.50 5.48
N ALA A 108 -9.36 12.89 5.68
CA ALA A 108 -9.00 13.84 6.72
C ALA A 108 -9.57 15.23 6.42
N GLY A 109 -9.50 15.68 5.16
CA GLY A 109 -10.03 16.97 4.72
C GLY A 109 -11.54 17.11 4.85
N THR A 110 -12.30 16.01 4.78
CA THR A 110 -13.75 16.04 5.04
C THR A 110 -14.12 16.07 6.53
N GLY A 111 -13.13 16.02 7.42
CA GLY A 111 -13.30 16.01 8.87
C GLY A 111 -13.73 14.65 9.40
N ALA A 112 -13.32 13.55 8.75
CA ALA A 112 -13.47 12.22 9.31
C ALA A 112 -12.73 12.11 10.64
N ASP A 113 -13.28 11.32 11.56
CA ASP A 113 -12.68 11.09 12.87
C ASP A 113 -11.32 10.40 12.74
N ARG A 114 -10.35 10.77 13.57
CA ARG A 114 -8.99 10.20 13.59
C ARG A 114 -8.96 8.67 13.71
N GLY A 115 -9.89 8.07 14.46
CA GLY A 115 -9.99 6.62 14.57
C GLY A 115 -10.32 5.97 13.24
N ILE A 116 -11.16 6.62 12.43
CA ILE A 116 -11.50 6.19 11.08
C ILE A 116 -10.26 6.27 10.17
N LEU A 117 -9.52 7.38 10.23
CA LEU A 117 -8.28 7.56 9.45
C LEU A 117 -7.24 6.48 9.77
N VAL A 118 -6.99 6.25 11.07
CA VAL A 118 -6.04 5.24 11.53
C VAL A 118 -6.52 3.83 11.18
N ALA A 119 -7.79 3.49 11.43
CA ALA A 119 -8.33 2.17 11.06
C ALA A 119 -8.22 1.92 9.55
N TYR A 120 -8.50 2.91 8.72
CA TYR A 120 -8.36 2.79 7.27
C TYR A 120 -6.91 2.50 6.86
N ILE A 121 -5.94 3.31 7.31
CA ILE A 121 -4.54 3.14 6.87
C ILE A 121 -3.90 1.87 7.45
N THR A 122 -4.25 1.51 8.69
CA THR A 122 -3.83 0.25 9.30
C THR A 122 -4.43 -0.95 8.57
N SER A 123 -5.70 -0.87 8.17
CA SER A 123 -6.33 -1.94 7.39
C SER A 123 -5.70 -2.07 6.00
N TRP A 124 -5.46 -0.96 5.30
CA TRP A 124 -4.75 -1.01 4.02
C TRP A 124 -3.36 -1.65 4.16
N ALA A 125 -2.62 -1.32 5.23
CA ALA A 125 -1.31 -1.88 5.50
C ALA A 125 -1.34 -3.37 5.90
N LEU A 126 -2.40 -3.87 6.53
CA LEU A 126 -2.46 -5.23 7.09
C LEU A 126 -3.33 -6.22 6.31
N LEU A 127 -4.44 -5.75 5.74
CA LEU A 127 -5.54 -6.57 5.20
C LEU A 127 -5.77 -6.37 3.71
N GLY A 128 -4.87 -5.69 2.99
CA GLY A 128 -5.01 -5.46 1.55
C GLY A 128 -5.27 -6.75 0.77
N ILE A 129 -6.49 -6.95 0.27
CA ILE A 129 -6.93 -8.18 -0.41
C ILE A 129 -6.08 -8.43 -1.66
N GLN A 130 -5.79 -7.36 -2.40
CA GLN A 130 -4.90 -7.41 -3.56
C GLN A 130 -3.52 -7.99 -3.18
N ARG A 131 -2.95 -7.61 -2.03
CA ARG A 131 -1.67 -8.16 -1.58
C ARG A 131 -1.78 -9.63 -1.23
N ILE A 132 -2.86 -10.03 -0.57
CA ILE A 132 -3.04 -11.42 -0.16
C ILE A 132 -3.11 -12.34 -1.40
N ILE A 133 -3.91 -11.95 -2.40
CA ILE A 133 -4.12 -12.75 -3.61
C ILE A 133 -2.86 -12.77 -4.49
N VAL A 134 -2.20 -11.63 -4.65
CA VAL A 134 -1.07 -11.49 -5.60
C VAL A 134 0.26 -11.93 -4.99
N TRP A 135 0.45 -11.75 -3.67
CA TRP A 135 1.75 -11.94 -3.02
C TRP A 135 1.73 -12.97 -1.90
N ASP A 136 0.85 -12.87 -0.91
CA ASP A 136 0.93 -13.77 0.25
C ASP A 136 0.63 -15.22 -0.15
N ILE A 137 -0.46 -15.47 -0.89
CA ILE A 137 -0.83 -16.84 -1.28
C ILE A 137 0.21 -17.47 -2.22
N PRO A 138 0.67 -16.81 -3.30
CA PRO A 138 1.63 -17.42 -4.22
C PRO A 138 3.02 -17.63 -3.63
N LEU A 139 3.47 -16.77 -2.70
CA LEU A 139 4.82 -16.83 -2.14
C LEU A 139 4.91 -17.61 -0.83
N MET A 140 3.88 -17.55 0.01
CA MET A 140 3.91 -18.08 1.38
C MET A 140 2.86 -19.18 1.62
N GLY A 141 1.96 -19.44 0.66
CA GLY A 141 0.91 -20.44 0.78
C GLY A 141 -0.33 -19.94 1.50
N ILE A 142 -1.42 -20.71 1.40
CA ILE A 142 -2.74 -20.30 1.90
C ILE A 142 -2.82 -20.34 3.44
N ASP A 143 -2.17 -21.32 4.08
CA ASP A 143 -2.22 -21.49 5.55
C ASP A 143 -1.63 -20.28 6.27
N PHE A 144 -0.44 -19.84 5.83
CA PHE A 144 0.21 -18.64 6.34
C PHE A 144 -0.63 -17.39 6.08
N SER A 145 -1.15 -17.26 4.86
CA SER A 145 -1.96 -16.10 4.45
C SER A 145 -3.22 -15.95 5.29
N MET A 146 -3.91 -17.05 5.59
CA MET A 146 -5.11 -17.05 6.42
C MET A 146 -4.81 -16.77 7.89
N LEU A 147 -3.74 -17.35 8.44
CA LEU A 147 -3.32 -17.05 9.80
C LEU A 147 -3.01 -15.55 9.97
N ARG A 148 -2.26 -14.98 9.02
CA ARG A 148 -1.95 -13.55 9.00
C ARG A 148 -3.22 -12.70 8.90
N LEU A 149 -4.16 -13.06 8.03
CA LEU A 149 -5.42 -12.34 7.90
C LEU A 149 -6.21 -12.37 9.21
N LEU A 150 -6.34 -13.53 9.86
CA LEU A 150 -7.07 -13.71 11.10
C LEU A 150 -6.48 -12.88 12.25
N ILE A 151 -5.16 -12.92 12.41
CA ILE A 151 -4.45 -12.12 13.43
C ILE A 151 -4.51 -10.63 13.11
N GLY A 152 -4.44 -10.28 11.83
CA GLY A 152 -4.50 -8.89 11.36
C GLY A 152 -5.88 -8.27 11.49
N LEU A 153 -6.96 -9.03 11.34
CA LEU A 153 -8.34 -8.55 11.27
C LEU A 153 -8.76 -7.62 12.43
N PRO A 154 -8.45 -7.93 13.70
CA PRO A 154 -8.81 -7.04 14.81
C PRO A 154 -7.94 -5.78 14.91
N LEU A 155 -6.72 -5.79 14.37
CA LEU A 155 -5.73 -4.74 14.60
C LEU A 155 -6.15 -3.36 14.09
N PRO A 156 -6.75 -3.18 12.90
CA PRO A 156 -7.23 -1.88 12.44
C PRO A 156 -8.29 -1.26 13.36
N ILE A 157 -9.20 -2.09 13.88
CA ILE A 157 -10.26 -1.64 14.78
C ILE A 157 -9.64 -1.21 16.11
N ILE A 158 -8.73 -2.01 16.66
CA ILE A 158 -8.01 -1.70 17.90
C ILE A 158 -7.21 -0.40 17.73
N ALA A 159 -6.45 -0.28 16.65
CA ALA A 159 -5.66 0.92 16.35
C ALA A 159 -6.53 2.17 16.24
N GLY A 160 -7.67 2.09 15.55
CA GLY A 160 -8.62 3.19 15.47
C GLY A 160 -9.28 3.54 16.82
N MET A 161 -9.56 2.55 17.67
CA MET A 161 -10.05 2.78 19.03
C MET A 161 -9.00 3.46 19.92
N VAL A 162 -7.74 3.03 19.82
CA VAL A 162 -6.62 3.65 20.55
C VAL A 162 -6.43 5.09 20.09
N ALA A 163 -6.42 5.33 18.77
CA ALA A 163 -6.30 6.67 18.20
C ALA A 163 -7.38 7.64 18.69
N ARG A 164 -8.62 7.15 18.89
CA ARG A 164 -9.72 7.96 19.47
C ARG A 164 -9.50 8.36 20.92
N ARG A 165 -8.69 7.62 21.68
CA ARG A 165 -8.45 7.89 23.10
C ARG A 165 -7.26 8.80 23.35
N LEU A 166 -6.36 8.95 22.38
CA LEU A 166 -5.20 9.83 22.52
C LEU A 166 -5.63 11.31 22.54
N PRO A 167 -4.95 12.22 23.23
CA PRO A 167 -5.37 13.64 23.31
C PRO A 167 -4.90 14.54 22.15
N PHE A 168 -4.36 13.99 21.06
CA PHE A 168 -3.78 14.79 19.96
C PHE A 168 -4.80 15.22 18.89
N SER A 169 -4.76 16.50 18.49
CA SER A 169 -5.48 17.02 17.32
C SER A 169 -4.68 16.76 16.05
N VAL A 170 -5.23 15.94 15.13
CA VAL A 170 -4.64 15.73 13.81
C VAL A 170 -5.16 16.82 12.89
N THR A 171 -4.37 17.88 12.71
CA THR A 171 -4.59 18.89 11.69
C THR A 171 -3.70 18.52 10.51
N LEU A 172 -4.25 17.89 9.47
CA LEU A 172 -3.50 17.71 8.23
C LEU A 172 -3.51 19.06 7.51
N GLU A 173 -2.33 19.64 7.32
CA GLU A 173 -2.14 20.81 6.48
C GLU A 173 -2.30 20.36 5.02
N ILE A 174 -3.53 20.38 4.54
CA ILE A 174 -3.85 20.04 3.15
C ILE A 174 -3.57 21.29 2.33
N SER A 175 -2.40 21.36 1.69
CA SER A 175 -2.13 22.39 0.68
C SER A 175 -3.26 22.34 -0.36
N PRO A 176 -3.92 23.47 -0.68
CA PRO A 176 -4.95 23.51 -1.69
C PRO A 176 -4.38 23.02 -3.04
N PRO A 177 -5.22 22.39 -3.89
CA PRO A 177 -4.78 22.05 -5.25
C PRO A 177 -4.27 23.33 -5.93
N PRO A 178 -3.16 23.25 -6.71
CA PRO A 178 -2.64 24.42 -7.41
C PRO A 178 -3.76 25.06 -8.23
N GLU A 179 -3.97 26.36 -8.02
CA GLU A 179 -4.96 27.15 -8.75
C GLU A 179 -4.70 27.00 -10.26
N GLY A 180 -5.57 26.27 -10.98
CA GLY A 180 -5.49 26.15 -12.45
C GLY A 180 -5.69 24.78 -13.10
N GLY A 181 -6.03 23.70 -12.38
CA GLY A 181 -6.33 22.40 -12.99
C GLY A 181 -7.79 22.28 -13.48
N PRO A 182 -8.07 21.70 -14.68
CA PRO A 182 -9.42 21.61 -15.23
C PRO A 182 -10.36 20.79 -14.33
N ARG A 183 -11.59 21.30 -14.19
CA ARG A 183 -12.70 20.71 -13.40
C ARG A 183 -13.22 19.42 -14.01
#